data_AF-K0TJC6-F1
#
_entry.id   AF-K0TJC6-F1
#
_cell.length_a   1.000
_cell.length_b   1.000
_cell.length_c   1.000
_cell.angle_alpha   90.00
_cell.angle_beta   90.00
_cell.angle_gamma   90.00
#
_symmetry.space_group_name_H-M   'P 1'
#
loop_
_entity.id
_entity.type
_entity.pdbx_description
1 polymer ?
#
loop_
_entity_poly.entity_id
_entity_poly.type
_entity_poly.pdbx_seq_one_letter_code
_entity_poly.pdbx_strand_id
1 'polypeptide(L)'
;MASTPILRPVLASNIALLSQKVALMDLLVRKGGRDKASEQFQTSCKYCGGATMGQHYRHSMDHIELAALVAGNANQLCARKKGELHYDLRVRGGTLEKDFDLSRQRILDVMATFEHISQAGEEICSLPVDAHFNLSANSGAEITFSSTIGRELGFVLHHAIHHLAMVRIICLNTIGIEECELPSGFGRAPSTILFDNAQKP
;
A
#
# COMPACT_ATOMS: atom_id res chain seq x y z
N MET A 1 -26.98 13.45 -12.58
CA MET A 1 -26.28 13.81 -11.33
C MET A 1 -24.79 13.75 -11.62
N ALA A 2 -24.04 14.83 -11.44
CA ALA A 2 -22.58 14.79 -11.60
C ALA A 2 -22.01 13.85 -10.52
N SER A 3 -21.16 12.90 -10.91
CA SER A 3 -20.48 12.02 -9.97
C SER A 3 -19.57 12.84 -9.05
N THR A 4 -19.58 12.53 -7.75
CA THR A 4 -18.64 13.13 -6.79
C THR A 4 -17.20 12.85 -7.24
N PRO A 5 -16.31 13.86 -7.32
CA PRO A 5 -14.93 13.64 -7.71
C PRO A 5 -14.21 12.77 -6.66
N ILE A 6 -13.54 11.72 -7.12
CA ILE A 6 -12.88 10.72 -6.27
C ILE A 6 -11.36 10.76 -6.38
N LEU A 7 -10.77 11.41 -7.39
CA LEU A 7 -9.33 11.36 -7.64
C LEU A 7 -8.52 11.89 -6.45
N ARG A 8 -8.77 13.15 -6.05
CA ARG A 8 -8.03 13.75 -4.93
C ARG A 8 -8.27 13.00 -3.61
N PRO A 9 -9.52 12.64 -3.23
CA PRO A 9 -9.75 11.84 -2.02
C PRO A 9 -9.02 10.50 -2.01
N VAL A 10 -9.02 9.74 -3.11
CA VAL A 10 -8.38 8.41 -3.15
C VAL A 10 -6.86 8.52 -3.11
N LEU A 11 -6.27 9.52 -3.79
CA LEU A 11 -4.83 9.78 -3.73
C LEU A 11 -4.39 10.26 -2.34
N ALA A 12 -5.11 11.20 -1.75
CA ALA A 12 -4.84 11.69 -0.39
C ALA A 12 -4.92 10.56 0.64
N SER A 13 -5.86 9.63 0.46
CA SER A 13 -6.00 8.45 1.32
C SER A 13 -4.83 7.47 1.16
N ASN A 14 -4.36 7.25 -0.08
CA ASN A 14 -3.16 6.46 -0.34
C ASN A 14 -1.92 7.12 0.27
N ILE A 15 -1.73 8.43 0.08
CA ILE A 15 -0.62 9.19 0.69
C ILE A 15 -0.67 9.09 2.22
N ALA A 16 -1.84 9.24 2.85
CA ALA A 16 -1.99 9.10 4.29
C ALA A 16 -1.60 7.70 4.80
N LEU A 17 -1.92 6.65 4.04
CA LEU A 17 -1.48 5.28 4.35
C LEU A 17 0.04 5.11 4.20
N LEU A 18 0.64 5.68 3.15
CA LEU A 18 2.09 5.67 2.95
C LEU A 18 2.82 6.43 4.06
N SER A 19 2.27 7.55 4.52
CA SER A 19 2.78 8.29 5.69
C SER A 19 2.75 7.46 6.97
N GLN A 20 1.77 6.57 7.16
CA GLN A 20 1.77 5.64 8.29
C GLN A 20 2.96 4.65 8.23
N LYS A 21 3.33 4.19 7.04
CA LYS A 21 4.52 3.34 6.86
C LYS A 21 5.79 4.08 7.27
N VAL A 22 5.97 5.30 6.76
CA VAL A 22 7.13 6.15 7.10
C VAL A 22 7.16 6.46 8.59
N ALA A 23 6.01 6.80 9.20
CA ALA A 23 5.92 7.08 10.63
C ALA A 23 6.32 5.88 11.51
N LEU A 24 5.96 4.66 11.12
CA LEU A 24 6.43 3.46 11.81
C LEU A 24 7.94 3.27 11.65
N MET A 25 8.48 3.44 10.44
CA MET A 25 9.94 3.35 10.21
C MET A 25 10.70 4.37 11.07
N ASP A 26 10.22 5.61 11.11
CA ASP A 26 10.82 6.68 11.92
C ASP A 26 10.68 6.39 13.43
N LEU A 27 9.59 5.75 13.88
CA LEU A 27 9.44 5.27 15.26
C LEU A 27 10.51 4.21 15.60
N LEU A 28 10.73 3.21 14.74
CA LEU A 28 11.71 2.16 14.98
C LEU A 28 13.12 2.75 15.12
N VAL A 29 13.49 3.67 14.23
CA VAL A 29 14.77 4.37 14.29
C VAL A 29 14.91 5.18 15.59
N ARG A 30 13.88 5.93 15.99
CA ARG A 30 13.91 6.70 17.25
C ARG A 30 14.05 5.82 18.49
N LYS A 31 13.44 4.62 18.49
CA LYS A 31 13.44 3.72 19.65
C LYS A 31 14.71 2.89 19.76
N GLY A 32 15.27 2.47 18.64
CA GLY A 32 16.34 1.46 18.60
C GLY A 32 17.62 1.86 17.88
N GLY A 33 17.64 3.01 17.21
CA GLY A 33 18.66 3.33 16.22
C GLY A 33 18.42 2.63 14.88
N ARG A 34 19.13 3.08 13.84
CA ARG A 34 18.95 2.61 12.46
C ARG A 34 19.21 1.11 12.30
N ASP A 35 20.27 0.59 12.94
CA ASP A 35 20.65 -0.82 12.76
C ASP A 35 19.62 -1.78 13.37
N LYS A 36 19.13 -1.47 14.58
CA LYS A 36 18.07 -2.24 15.21
C LYS A 36 16.75 -2.14 14.41
N ALA A 37 16.43 -0.97 13.87
CA ALA A 37 15.27 -0.82 13.00
C ALA A 37 15.38 -1.70 11.74
N SER A 38 16.57 -1.76 11.13
CA SER A 38 16.85 -2.61 9.97
C SER A 38 16.79 -4.11 10.29
N GLU A 39 17.18 -4.52 11.50
CA GLU A 39 17.02 -5.90 11.99
C GLU A 39 15.54 -6.24 12.24
N GLN A 40 14.81 -5.35 12.93
CA GLN A 40 13.38 -5.50 13.22
C GLN A 40 12.55 -5.59 11.92
N PHE A 41 12.91 -4.82 10.89
CA PHE A 41 12.26 -4.84 9.58
C PHE A 41 12.32 -6.22 8.90
N GLN A 42 13.39 -6.97 9.15
CA GLN A 42 13.65 -8.30 8.61
C GLN A 42 13.30 -9.43 9.59
N THR A 43 12.84 -9.11 10.80
CA THR A 43 12.53 -10.12 11.81
C THR A 43 11.27 -10.89 11.40
N SER A 44 11.40 -12.23 11.38
CA SER A 44 10.31 -13.14 11.05
C SER A 44 9.30 -13.23 12.18
N CYS A 45 8.00 -13.13 11.85
CA CYS A 45 6.92 -13.23 12.80
C CYS A 45 6.18 -14.57 12.67
N LYS A 46 6.21 -15.39 13.73
CA LYS A 46 5.51 -16.69 13.76
C LYS A 46 3.98 -16.56 13.63
N TYR A 47 3.41 -15.44 14.08
CA TYR A 47 1.97 -15.17 13.99
C TYR A 47 1.54 -14.78 12.56
N CYS A 48 2.49 -14.41 11.70
CA CYS A 48 2.28 -14.04 10.31
C CYS A 48 2.90 -15.08 9.35
N GLY A 49 2.90 -16.37 9.72
CA GLY A 49 3.39 -17.45 8.87
C GLY A 49 4.89 -17.35 8.54
N GLY A 50 5.67 -16.69 9.40
CA GLY A 50 7.09 -16.45 9.20
C GLY A 50 7.41 -15.21 8.34
N ALA A 51 6.40 -14.46 7.90
CA ALA A 51 6.62 -13.24 7.14
C ALA A 51 7.24 -12.12 8.00
N THR A 52 7.97 -11.22 7.34
CA THR A 52 8.60 -10.04 7.95
C THR A 52 7.82 -8.76 7.67
N MET A 53 8.12 -7.70 8.41
CA MET A 53 7.58 -6.36 8.12
C MET A 53 7.96 -5.93 6.70
N GLY A 54 9.22 -6.11 6.32
CA GLY A 54 9.71 -5.79 4.98
C GLY A 54 9.00 -6.53 3.86
N GLN A 55 8.62 -7.79 4.07
CA GLN A 55 7.84 -8.56 3.10
C GLN A 55 6.42 -8.01 2.92
N HIS A 56 5.73 -7.63 4.01
CA HIS A 56 4.43 -6.98 3.91
C HIS A 56 4.51 -5.57 3.31
N TYR A 57 5.58 -4.83 3.62
CA TYR A 57 5.85 -3.53 3.02
C TYR A 57 6.03 -3.65 1.52
N ARG A 58 6.94 -4.53 1.09
CA ARG A 58 7.20 -4.79 -0.32
C ARG A 58 5.95 -5.25 -1.04
N HIS A 59 5.21 -6.22 -0.50
CA HIS A 59 4.01 -6.75 -1.18
C HIS A 59 2.94 -5.69 -1.43
N SER A 60 2.62 -4.88 -0.41
CA SER A 60 1.66 -3.77 -0.59
C SER A 60 2.22 -2.67 -1.50
N MET A 61 3.51 -2.36 -1.42
CA MET A 61 4.14 -1.37 -2.29
C MET A 61 4.19 -1.80 -3.75
N ASP A 62 4.39 -3.09 -4.06
CA ASP A 62 4.34 -3.60 -5.43
C ASP A 62 2.99 -3.27 -6.10
N HIS A 63 1.89 -3.33 -5.35
CA HIS A 63 0.56 -3.02 -5.88
C HIS A 63 0.33 -1.50 -5.99
N ILE A 64 0.67 -0.75 -4.94
CA ILE A 64 0.49 0.71 -4.92
C ILE A 64 1.33 1.37 -6.03
N GLU A 65 2.60 1.00 -6.15
CA GLU A 65 3.51 1.57 -7.14
C GLU A 65 3.05 1.25 -8.56
N LEU A 66 2.61 0.02 -8.83
CA LEU A 66 2.09 -0.34 -10.15
C LEU A 66 0.85 0.50 -10.50
N ALA A 67 -0.09 0.66 -9.56
CA ALA A 67 -1.26 1.52 -9.76
C ALA A 67 -0.85 3.00 -9.96
N ALA A 68 0.15 3.50 -9.22
CA ALA A 68 0.68 4.85 -9.39
C ALA A 68 1.32 5.04 -10.76
N LEU A 69 2.10 4.08 -11.25
CA LEU A 69 2.72 4.12 -12.58
C LEU A 69 1.68 4.11 -13.70
N VAL A 70 0.64 3.27 -13.59
CA VAL A 70 -0.45 3.23 -14.57
C VAL A 70 -1.24 4.55 -14.55
N ALA A 71 -1.55 5.08 -13.37
CA ALA A 71 -2.22 6.37 -13.22
C ALA A 71 -1.38 7.55 -13.73
N GLY A 72 -0.07 7.56 -13.47
CA GLY A 72 0.85 8.59 -13.94
C GLY A 72 1.03 8.62 -15.46
N ASN A 73 0.82 7.49 -16.12
CA ASN A 73 0.85 7.35 -17.58
C ASN A 73 -0.53 7.40 -18.24
N ALA A 74 -1.56 7.91 -17.53
CA ALA A 74 -2.94 7.96 -17.99
C ALA A 74 -3.12 8.66 -19.35
N ASN A 75 -2.31 9.66 -19.68
CA ASN A 75 -2.34 10.36 -20.96
C ASN A 75 -2.01 9.46 -22.18
N GLN A 76 -1.41 8.30 -21.96
CA GLN A 76 -1.11 7.31 -23.01
C GLN A 76 -2.23 6.27 -23.17
N LEU A 77 -3.25 6.30 -22.32
CA LEU A 77 -4.33 5.31 -22.28
C LEU A 77 -5.55 5.81 -23.04
N CYS A 78 -6.26 4.87 -23.66
CA CYS A 78 -7.54 5.13 -24.32
C CYS A 78 -8.39 3.87 -24.36
N ALA A 79 -9.61 3.97 -24.89
CA ALA A 79 -10.50 2.81 -25.04
C ALA A 79 -9.89 1.65 -25.86
N ARG A 80 -8.88 1.92 -26.71
CA ARG A 80 -8.17 0.91 -27.53
C ARG A 80 -6.80 0.50 -26.98
N LYS A 81 -6.31 1.17 -25.93
CA LYS A 81 -5.01 0.90 -25.29
C LYS A 81 -5.18 1.10 -23.78
N LYS A 82 -5.55 0.02 -23.09
CA LYS A 82 -5.76 0.02 -21.65
C LYS A 82 -4.44 -0.05 -20.90
N GLY A 83 -4.47 0.38 -19.64
CA GLY A 83 -3.39 0.07 -18.69
C GLY A 83 -3.51 -1.38 -18.23
N GLU A 84 -2.38 -2.05 -18.03
CA GLU A 84 -2.32 -3.45 -17.59
C GLU A 84 -1.74 -3.51 -16.17
N LEU A 85 -2.46 -4.16 -15.26
CA LEU A 85 -2.09 -4.27 -13.84
C LEU A 85 -1.87 -5.75 -13.48
N HIS A 86 -0.65 -6.24 -13.66
CA HIS A 86 -0.26 -7.60 -13.29
C HIS A 86 0.25 -7.67 -11.84
N TYR A 87 -0.67 -7.72 -10.87
CA TYR A 87 -0.34 -7.62 -9.45
C TYR A 87 0.48 -8.80 -8.90
N ASP A 88 0.36 -9.98 -9.52
CA ASP A 88 1.05 -11.19 -9.06
C ASP A 88 2.40 -11.45 -9.73
N LEU A 89 2.72 -10.73 -10.81
CA LEU A 89 4.05 -10.73 -11.44
C LEU A 89 5.04 -9.89 -10.62
N ARG A 90 5.47 -10.43 -9.48
CA ARG A 90 6.33 -9.73 -8.51
C ARG A 90 7.65 -10.44 -8.23
N VAL A 91 8.70 -9.66 -8.06
CA VAL A 91 10.02 -10.14 -7.62
C VAL A 91 9.99 -10.36 -6.09
N ARG A 92 10.29 -11.58 -5.64
CA ARG A 92 10.35 -11.95 -4.20
C ARG A 92 11.79 -12.17 -3.76
N GLY A 93 12.08 -11.98 -2.48
CA GLY A 93 13.43 -12.21 -1.93
C GLY A 93 14.45 -11.14 -2.26
N GLY A 94 14.04 -10.09 -2.99
CA GLY A 94 14.90 -9.00 -3.45
C GLY A 94 15.21 -7.94 -2.39
N THR A 95 15.93 -6.90 -2.80
CA THR A 95 16.42 -5.83 -1.92
C THR A 95 15.29 -5.06 -1.24
N LEU A 96 14.17 -4.82 -1.92
CA LEU A 96 13.08 -3.97 -1.43
C LEU A 96 12.32 -4.52 -0.21
N GLU A 97 12.48 -5.79 0.14
CA GLU A 97 11.91 -6.37 1.38
C GLU A 97 12.93 -6.57 2.51
N LYS A 98 14.20 -6.22 2.26
CA LYS A 98 15.32 -6.41 3.21
C LYS A 98 15.99 -5.09 3.57
N ASP A 99 16.13 -4.21 2.59
CA ASP A 99 16.77 -2.91 2.75
C ASP A 99 15.76 -1.90 3.27
N PHE A 100 15.99 -1.46 4.50
CA PHE A 100 15.15 -0.50 5.20
C PHE A 100 15.12 0.86 4.51
N ASP A 101 16.27 1.37 4.07
CA ASP A 101 16.38 2.72 3.53
C ASP A 101 15.83 2.79 2.11
N LEU A 102 16.11 1.79 1.28
CA LEU A 102 15.53 1.68 -0.07
C LEU A 102 14.02 1.48 0.00
N SER A 103 13.50 0.69 0.96
CA SER A 103 12.05 0.59 1.16
C SER A 103 11.44 1.94 1.56
N ARG A 104 12.11 2.73 2.40
CA ARG A 104 11.64 4.07 2.81
C ARG A 104 11.65 5.03 1.62
N GLN A 105 12.73 5.05 0.84
CA GLN A 105 12.84 5.89 -0.34
C GLN A 105 11.75 5.59 -1.37
N ARG A 106 11.51 4.30 -1.66
CA ARG A 106 10.42 3.86 -2.55
C ARG A 106 9.06 4.39 -2.12
N ILE A 107 8.77 4.42 -0.81
CA ILE A 107 7.52 4.98 -0.29
C ILE A 107 7.41 6.47 -0.61
N LEU A 108 8.48 7.23 -0.38
CA LEU A 108 8.51 8.67 -0.63
C LEU A 108 8.38 9.00 -2.13
N ASP A 109 9.01 8.22 -3.00
CA ASP A 109 8.93 8.41 -4.45
C ASP A 109 7.50 8.19 -4.97
N VAL A 110 6.79 7.19 -4.43
CA VAL A 110 5.39 6.92 -4.76
C VAL A 110 4.47 8.01 -4.20
N MET A 111 4.74 8.54 -3.00
CA MET A 111 4.00 9.69 -2.47
C MET A 111 4.12 10.91 -3.40
N ALA A 112 5.33 11.25 -3.83
CA ALA A 112 5.57 12.33 -4.79
C ALA A 112 4.86 12.09 -6.14
N THR A 113 4.82 10.84 -6.59
CA THR A 113 4.08 10.45 -7.81
C THR A 113 2.58 10.70 -7.64
N PHE A 114 1.98 10.33 -6.51
CA PHE A 114 0.58 10.63 -6.24
C PHE A 114 0.28 12.13 -6.12
N GLU A 115 1.18 12.91 -5.52
CA GLU A 115 1.06 14.37 -5.48
C GLU A 115 1.05 14.95 -6.91
N HIS A 116 1.91 14.46 -7.80
CA HIS A 116 1.90 14.87 -9.20
C HIS A 116 0.58 14.50 -9.91
N ILE A 117 0.10 13.27 -9.75
CA ILE A 117 -1.16 12.80 -10.35
C ILE A 117 -2.36 13.61 -9.85
N SER A 118 -2.32 14.11 -8.61
CA SER A 118 -3.42 14.90 -8.02
C SER A 118 -3.71 16.22 -8.75
N GLN A 119 -2.78 16.67 -9.61
CA GLN A 119 -2.92 17.84 -10.48
C GLN A 119 -3.64 17.52 -11.81
N ALA A 120 -3.84 16.25 -12.15
CA ALA A 120 -4.58 15.82 -13.34
C ALA A 120 -6.09 15.99 -13.15
N GLY A 121 -6.84 15.86 -14.26
CA GLY A 121 -8.29 15.93 -14.25
C GLY A 121 -8.97 14.65 -13.74
N GLU A 122 -10.22 14.78 -13.28
CA GLU A 122 -11.02 13.69 -12.70
C GLU A 122 -11.28 12.56 -13.70
N GLU A 123 -11.20 12.84 -15.01
CA GLU A 123 -11.43 11.88 -16.09
C GLU A 123 -10.48 10.67 -16.02
N ILE A 124 -9.30 10.81 -15.43
CA ILE A 124 -8.35 9.70 -15.34
C ILE A 124 -8.93 8.53 -14.54
N CYS A 125 -9.74 8.80 -13.51
CA CYS A 125 -10.35 7.75 -12.68
C CYS A 125 -11.30 6.85 -13.47
N SER A 126 -11.82 7.34 -14.61
CA SER A 126 -12.73 6.61 -15.49
C SER A 126 -12.02 5.86 -16.62
N LEU A 127 -10.70 6.02 -16.77
CA LEU A 127 -9.95 5.35 -17.82
C LEU A 127 -9.93 3.83 -17.58
N PRO A 128 -10.19 3.02 -18.63
CA PRO A 128 -10.25 1.57 -18.49
C PRO A 128 -8.85 0.96 -18.32
N VAL A 129 -8.78 -0.02 -17.42
CA VAL A 129 -7.59 -0.85 -17.19
C VAL A 129 -8.02 -2.31 -17.10
N ASP A 130 -7.10 -3.22 -17.37
CA ASP A 130 -7.28 -4.65 -17.13
C ASP A 130 -6.35 -5.08 -15.98
N ALA A 131 -6.94 -5.67 -14.94
CA ALA A 131 -6.25 -6.14 -13.74
C ALA A 131 -6.16 -7.66 -13.76
N HIS A 132 -4.95 -8.18 -13.54
CA HIS A 132 -4.62 -9.60 -13.68
C HIS A 132 -4.20 -10.17 -12.33
N PHE A 133 -4.79 -11.32 -11.99
CA PHE A 133 -4.56 -11.99 -10.71
C PHE A 133 -4.40 -13.50 -10.87
N ASN A 134 -3.47 -14.08 -10.13
CA ASN A 134 -3.37 -15.53 -9.93
C ASN A 134 -4.28 -15.95 -8.77
N LEU A 135 -5.52 -16.32 -9.08
CA LEU A 135 -6.54 -16.68 -8.07
C LEU A 135 -6.64 -18.18 -7.77
N SER A 136 -5.85 -19.02 -8.45
CA SER A 136 -5.84 -20.47 -8.24
C SER A 136 -4.40 -20.96 -8.05
N ALA A 137 -4.17 -21.75 -7.00
CA ALA A 137 -2.89 -22.42 -6.79
C ALA A 137 -2.67 -23.63 -7.72
N ASN A 138 -3.72 -24.03 -8.45
CA ASN A 138 -3.71 -25.19 -9.34
C ASN A 138 -3.46 -24.81 -10.82
N SER A 139 -3.23 -23.53 -11.10
CA SER A 139 -2.98 -23.01 -12.44
C SER A 139 -2.00 -21.85 -12.36
N GLY A 140 -1.06 -21.76 -13.32
CA GLY A 140 -0.19 -20.59 -13.46
C GLY A 140 -0.80 -19.47 -14.30
N ALA A 141 -2.07 -19.60 -14.72
CA ALA A 141 -2.74 -18.61 -15.55
C ALA A 141 -3.40 -17.51 -14.70
N GLU A 142 -3.10 -16.26 -15.06
CA GLU A 142 -3.80 -15.11 -14.51
C GLU A 142 -5.23 -15.02 -15.03
N ILE A 143 -6.13 -14.52 -14.18
CA ILE A 143 -7.52 -14.17 -14.52
C ILE A 143 -7.57 -12.65 -14.68
N THR A 144 -8.09 -12.20 -15.82
CA THR A 144 -8.23 -10.78 -16.15
C THR A 144 -9.60 -10.24 -15.76
N PHE A 145 -9.62 -9.08 -15.12
CA PHE A 145 -10.81 -8.31 -14.78
C PHE A 145 -10.72 -6.92 -15.42
N SER A 146 -11.77 -6.50 -16.12
CA SER A 146 -11.88 -5.11 -16.53
C SER A 146 -12.23 -4.23 -15.34
N SER A 147 -11.51 -3.11 -15.23
CA SER A 147 -11.61 -2.16 -14.13
C SER A 147 -11.37 -0.73 -14.62
N THR A 148 -11.22 0.22 -13.69
CA THR A 148 -10.82 1.59 -13.97
C THR A 148 -9.70 2.04 -13.03
N ILE A 149 -8.92 3.06 -13.42
CA ILE A 149 -7.85 3.59 -12.56
C ILE A 149 -8.38 3.97 -11.17
N GLY A 150 -9.53 4.65 -11.09
CA GLY A 150 -10.11 5.05 -9.80
C GLY A 150 -10.47 3.86 -8.92
N ARG A 151 -10.99 2.78 -9.52
CA ARG A 151 -11.29 1.54 -8.79
C ARG A 151 -10.02 0.86 -8.29
N GLU A 152 -8.99 0.79 -9.12
CA GLU A 152 -7.72 0.14 -8.77
C GLU A 152 -6.95 0.92 -7.70
N LEU A 153 -6.96 2.26 -7.74
CA LEU A 153 -6.43 3.10 -6.65
C LEU A 153 -7.14 2.84 -5.31
N GLY A 154 -8.44 2.55 -5.34
CA GLY A 154 -9.20 2.14 -4.15
C GLY A 154 -8.87 0.71 -3.69
N PHE A 155 -8.69 -0.22 -4.63
CA PHE A 155 -8.28 -1.60 -4.35
C PHE A 155 -6.92 -1.66 -3.64
N VAL A 156 -5.89 -1.01 -4.20
CA VAL A 156 -4.54 -1.04 -3.63
C VAL A 156 -4.48 -0.39 -2.24
N LEU A 157 -5.28 0.65 -2.00
CA LEU A 157 -5.45 1.24 -0.67
C LEU A 157 -6.02 0.21 0.33
N HIS A 158 -7.12 -0.44 -0.02
CA HIS A 158 -7.77 -1.43 0.85
C HIS A 158 -6.86 -2.64 1.11
N HIS A 159 -6.17 -3.12 0.08
CA HIS A 159 -5.17 -4.19 0.19
C HIS A 159 -3.99 -3.78 1.08
N ALA A 160 -3.52 -2.54 0.99
CA ALA A 160 -2.44 -2.05 1.83
C ALA A 160 -2.85 -1.87 3.30
N ILE A 161 -4.10 -1.47 3.58
CA ILE A 161 -4.64 -1.45 4.96
C ILE A 161 -4.56 -2.85 5.58
N HIS A 162 -4.94 -3.89 4.84
CA HIS A 162 -4.81 -5.28 5.30
C HIS A 162 -3.35 -5.62 5.66
N HIS A 163 -2.38 -5.22 4.84
CA HIS A 163 -0.98 -5.45 5.17
C HIS A 163 -0.46 -4.62 6.34
N LEU A 164 -0.94 -3.40 6.57
CA LEU A 164 -0.62 -2.67 7.78
C LEU A 164 -1.20 -3.34 9.04
N ALA A 165 -2.36 -4.00 8.94
CA ALA A 165 -2.89 -4.80 10.04
C ALA A 165 -1.96 -6.00 10.36
N MET A 166 -1.38 -6.65 9.34
CA MET A 166 -0.37 -7.69 9.57
C MET A 166 0.90 -7.12 10.19
N VAL A 167 1.39 -5.98 9.71
CA VAL A 167 2.56 -5.31 10.29
C VAL A 167 2.32 -4.91 11.75
N ARG A 168 1.11 -4.45 12.08
CA ARG A 168 0.72 -4.18 13.47
C ARG A 168 0.86 -5.41 14.35
N ILE A 169 0.46 -6.60 13.87
CA ILE A 169 0.68 -7.86 14.61
C ILE A 169 2.17 -8.10 14.85
N ILE A 170 3.03 -7.88 13.85
CA ILE A 170 4.49 -8.01 13.98
C ILE A 170 5.03 -7.04 15.04
N CYS A 171 4.62 -5.77 14.99
CA CYS A 171 4.99 -4.75 15.97
C CYS A 171 4.72 -5.21 17.40
N LEU A 172 3.47 -5.61 17.67
CA LEU A 172 3.00 -5.93 19.01
C LEU A 172 3.53 -7.29 19.52
N ASN A 173 3.66 -8.28 18.65
CA ASN A 173 3.87 -9.67 19.08
C ASN A 173 5.27 -10.23 18.75
N THR A 174 6.12 -9.47 18.05
CA THR A 174 7.45 -9.97 17.63
C THR A 174 8.57 -9.01 17.94
N ILE A 175 8.40 -7.72 17.66
CA ILE A 175 9.51 -6.74 17.83
C ILE A 175 9.37 -5.83 19.05
N GLY A 176 8.36 -6.05 19.90
CA GLY A 176 8.21 -5.41 21.21
C GLY A 176 7.86 -3.92 21.15
N ILE A 177 7.01 -3.54 20.20
CA ILE A 177 6.40 -2.21 20.15
C ILE A 177 5.05 -2.27 20.86
N GLU A 178 4.80 -1.35 21.78
CA GLU A 178 3.54 -1.28 22.51
C GLU A 178 2.46 -0.57 21.68
N GLU A 179 1.19 -0.86 21.95
CA GLU A 179 0.05 -0.26 21.25
C GLU A 179 0.05 1.27 21.33
N CYS A 180 0.41 1.83 22.48
CA CYS A 180 0.46 3.28 22.71
C CYS A 180 1.60 3.98 21.95
N GLU A 181 2.57 3.23 21.42
CA GLU A 181 3.70 3.77 20.66
C GLU A 181 3.42 3.82 19.16
N LEU A 182 2.50 2.98 18.68
CA LEU A 182 2.16 2.93 17.27
C LEU A 182 1.59 4.27 16.79
N PRO A 183 1.82 4.66 15.52
CA PRO A 183 1.14 5.81 14.93
C PRO A 183 -0.38 5.70 15.11
N SER A 184 -1.05 6.84 15.33
CA SER A 184 -2.49 6.86 15.53
C SER A 184 -3.24 6.17 14.37
N GLY A 185 -4.11 5.22 14.72
CA GLY A 185 -4.88 4.46 13.73
C GLY A 185 -4.06 3.46 12.90
N PHE A 186 -2.79 3.22 13.22
CA PHE A 186 -1.91 2.34 12.44
C PHE A 186 -2.50 0.94 12.26
N GLY A 187 -2.62 0.50 11.00
CA GLY A 187 -3.14 -0.82 10.65
C GLY A 187 -4.63 -1.02 10.94
N ARG A 188 -5.38 0.06 11.21
CA ARG A 188 -6.83 0.01 11.41
C ARG A 188 -7.55 0.55 10.19
N ALA A 189 -8.66 -0.09 9.82
CA ALA A 189 -9.50 0.41 8.74
C ALA A 189 -10.15 1.75 9.14
N PRO A 190 -10.25 2.74 8.22
CA PRO A 190 -10.91 4.00 8.51
C PRO A 190 -12.34 3.85 9.03
N SER A 191 -13.10 2.88 8.51
CA SER A 191 -14.45 2.57 8.98
C SER A 191 -14.50 2.19 10.47
N THR A 192 -13.51 1.44 10.95
CA THR A 192 -13.39 1.09 12.37
C THR A 192 -13.07 2.31 13.22
N ILE A 193 -12.18 3.18 12.76
CA ILE A 193 -11.83 4.42 13.48
C ILE A 193 -13.05 5.35 13.57
N LEU A 194 -13.81 5.48 12.48
CA LEU A 194 -15.03 6.28 12.45
C LEU A 194 -16.08 5.74 13.42
N PHE A 195 -16.27 4.42 13.46
CA PHE A 195 -17.17 3.77 14.41
C PHE A 195 -16.77 4.06 15.86
N ASP A 196 -15.51 3.87 16.23
CA ASP A 196 -15.02 4.13 17.59
C ASP A 196 -15.18 5.61 17.98
N ASN A 197 -14.89 6.53 17.06
CA ASN A 197 -15.01 7.96 17.34
C ASN A 197 -16.47 8.38 17.54
N ALA A 198 -17.42 7.76 16.84
CA ALA A 198 -18.84 7.99 17.05
C ALA A 198 -19.36 7.44 18.39
N GLN A 199 -18.63 6.52 19.02
CA GLN A 199 -18.97 5.93 20.32
C GLN A 199 -18.29 6.61 21.51
N LYS A 200 -17.38 7.58 21.28
CA LYS A 200 -16.80 8.37 22.37
C LYS A 200 -17.87 9.32 22.94
N PRO A 201 -18.07 9.35 24.27
CA PRO A 201 -19.05 10.22 24.91
C PRO A 201 -18.69 11.70 24.78
#